data_AF-A0A925AVE7-F1
#
_entry.id   AF-A0A925AVE7-F1
#
_cell.length_a   1.000
_cell.length_b   1.000
_cell.length_c   1.000
_cell.angle_alpha   90.00
_cell.angle_beta   90.00
_cell.angle_gamma   90.00
#
_symmetry.space_group_name_H-M   'P 1'
#
loop_
_entity.id
_entity.type
_entity.pdbx_description
1 polymer ?
#
loop_
_entity_poly.entity_id
_entity_poly.type
_entity_poly.pdbx_seq_one_letter_code
_entity_poly.pdbx_strand_id
1 'polypeptide(L)'
;MSQLCLQDRGFYQERSNVMRSLLVSLLLPALGVTAQSQAPQVREDLAPTLIVVITVDQLLPEYFQRYEAQLTGGLGRLYRGGAVFTNAHQDHATTETAPGHASILSGRFPRGTGIVRNSAGVQDAQAPLIGARGPGASPFRFRGSTLTDWLRSRTPNTRALSVSGKDRGAILPLGRSRQNAYWYVPSGQFTTSTYYRDTLPAWVNAFNNRKLPAKMAGRAWKPLLAESSYPETDAVAAEAGGKDFSFPHLLPADSSRATQLLPNYPWLDEVTLEFALAGMRSLDLGSDAHTDVLAVSLSATDYIGHEYGPDSREIHDQILRLDRALGRFIDTLYSIRDSARIVMALTADHGVAPLTG
;
A
#
# COMPACT_ATOMS: atom_id res chain seq x y z
N MET A 1 -38.23 58.92 47.90
CA MET A 1 -37.54 60.22 47.77
C MET A 1 -36.38 60.02 46.82
N SER A 2 -36.18 60.70 45.69
CA SER A 2 -36.96 61.69 44.93
C SER A 2 -36.24 61.89 43.59
N GLN A 3 -37.03 61.96 42.50
CA GLN A 3 -36.97 62.92 41.36
C GLN A 3 -35.67 63.05 40.52
N LEU A 4 -35.66 63.33 39.21
CA LEU A 4 -36.51 64.09 38.28
C LEU A 4 -36.55 63.35 36.90
N CYS A 5 -37.60 63.28 36.08
CA CYS A 5 -38.54 64.24 35.45
C CYS A 5 -38.00 65.01 34.22
N LEU A 6 -38.63 64.79 33.05
CA LEU A 6 -38.95 65.69 31.90
C LEU A 6 -39.27 64.80 30.66
N GLN A 7 -40.53 64.63 30.23
CA GLN A 7 -41.27 65.41 29.20
C GLN A 7 -40.44 65.64 27.91
N ASP A 8 -40.92 65.32 26.70
CA ASP A 8 -42.11 65.94 26.10
C ASP A 8 -42.63 65.22 24.84
N ARG A 9 -43.85 65.61 24.43
CA ARG A 9 -44.72 65.03 23.39
C ARG A 9 -44.36 65.44 21.96
N GLY A 10 -44.79 64.64 20.97
CA GLY A 10 -44.86 65.05 19.57
C GLY A 10 -45.81 64.17 18.75
N PHE A 11 -47.03 64.67 18.55
CA PHE A 11 -48.10 64.12 17.70
C PHE A 11 -47.75 64.23 16.20
N TYR A 12 -48.20 63.26 15.40
CA TYR A 12 -48.76 63.56 14.08
C TYR A 12 -49.97 62.68 13.80
N GLN A 13 -51.10 63.36 13.55
CA GLN A 13 -52.37 62.83 13.11
C GLN A 13 -52.41 62.60 11.60
N GLU A 14 -53.48 61.91 11.20
CA GLU A 14 -54.20 61.97 9.91
C GLU A 14 -53.89 60.84 8.94
N ARG A 15 -54.86 60.20 8.26
CA ARG A 15 -56.33 60.24 8.22
C ARG A 15 -56.72 59.01 7.39
N SER A 16 -57.50 58.09 7.94
CA SER A 16 -58.89 57.81 7.52
C SER A 16 -59.07 57.57 6.02
N ASN A 17 -59.39 56.34 5.63
CA ASN A 17 -60.59 56.07 4.84
C ASN A 17 -61.07 54.62 4.98
N VAL A 18 -62.37 54.55 5.21
CA VAL A 18 -63.24 53.41 5.51
C VAL A 18 -63.54 52.66 4.22
N MET A 19 -63.47 51.32 4.18
CA MET A 19 -64.56 50.52 3.58
C MET A 19 -64.40 49.00 3.79
N ARG A 20 -65.49 48.41 4.30
CA ARG A 20 -66.05 47.08 3.99
C ARG A 20 -65.21 45.83 4.26
N SER A 21 -65.54 45.21 5.39
CA SER A 21 -65.42 43.77 5.64
C SER A 21 -65.98 42.95 4.48
N LEU A 22 -65.09 42.19 3.84
CA LEU A 22 -65.40 41.01 3.04
C LEU A 22 -64.59 39.87 3.64
N LEU A 23 -65.27 39.00 4.39
CA LEU A 23 -64.73 37.71 4.84
C LEU A 23 -64.55 36.84 3.58
N VAL A 24 -63.33 36.87 3.03
CA VAL A 24 -62.87 35.86 2.09
C VAL A 24 -62.09 34.83 2.90
N SER A 25 -62.71 33.68 3.12
CA SER A 25 -62.07 32.50 3.66
C SER A 25 -60.96 32.06 2.69
N LEU A 26 -59.72 32.48 2.94
CA LEU A 26 -58.55 31.93 2.25
C LEU A 26 -58.36 30.47 2.69
N LEU A 27 -58.87 29.53 1.89
CA LEU A 27 -58.31 28.19 1.83
C LEU A 27 -56.89 28.32 1.27
N LEU A 28 -55.89 28.36 2.15
CA LEU A 28 -54.52 28.11 1.76
C LEU A 28 -54.43 26.66 1.27
N PRO A 29 -54.06 26.39 0.01
CA PRO A 29 -53.65 25.05 -0.35
C PRO A 29 -52.37 24.77 0.42
N ALA A 30 -52.43 23.80 1.34
CA ALA A 30 -51.23 23.21 1.90
C ALA A 30 -50.44 22.60 0.73
N LEU A 31 -49.47 23.37 0.20
CA LEU A 31 -48.43 22.87 -0.67
C LEU A 31 -47.61 21.91 0.17
N GLY A 32 -48.04 20.66 0.21
CA GLY A 32 -47.25 19.56 0.73
C GLY A 32 -45.97 19.52 -0.09
N VAL A 33 -44.89 20.07 0.47
CA VAL A 33 -43.54 19.74 0.04
C VAL A 33 -43.37 18.28 0.42
N THR A 34 -43.82 17.38 -0.45
CA THR A 34 -43.40 16.00 -0.40
C THR A 34 -41.92 16.03 -0.72
N ALA A 35 -41.07 15.99 0.31
CA ALA A 35 -39.69 15.58 0.16
C ALA A 35 -39.75 14.18 -0.45
N GLN A 36 -39.68 14.10 -1.78
CA GLN A 36 -39.39 12.86 -2.46
C GLN A 36 -38.00 12.46 -1.97
N SER A 37 -37.99 11.56 -0.99
CA SER A 37 -36.82 10.76 -0.67
C SER A 37 -36.39 10.11 -1.98
N GLN A 38 -35.43 10.73 -2.67
CA GLN A 38 -34.72 10.04 -3.74
C GLN A 38 -34.15 8.78 -3.09
N ALA A 39 -34.68 7.63 -3.47
CA ALA A 39 -34.07 6.35 -3.14
C ALA A 39 -32.58 6.48 -3.48
N PRO A 40 -31.66 5.99 -2.62
CA PRO A 40 -30.24 5.99 -2.95
C PRO A 40 -30.09 5.45 -4.36
N GLN A 41 -29.57 6.27 -5.28
CA GLN A 41 -29.21 5.77 -6.59
C GLN A 41 -28.27 4.61 -6.33
N VAL A 42 -28.70 3.39 -6.66
CA VAL A 42 -27.82 2.23 -6.67
C VAL A 42 -26.71 2.64 -7.61
N ARG A 43 -25.52 2.94 -7.07
CA ARG A 43 -24.32 3.08 -7.90
C ARG A 43 -24.31 1.81 -8.73
N GLU A 44 -24.38 1.92 -10.06
CA GLU A 44 -23.98 0.79 -10.88
C GLU A 44 -22.59 0.41 -10.37
N ASP A 45 -22.45 -0.80 -9.83
CA ASP A 45 -21.17 -1.32 -9.39
C ASP A 45 -20.29 -1.46 -10.64
N LEU A 46 -19.58 -0.38 -10.97
CA LEU A 46 -18.66 -0.36 -12.09
C LEU A 46 -17.62 -1.44 -11.81
N ALA A 47 -17.61 -2.47 -12.66
CA ALA A 47 -16.65 -3.55 -12.52
C ALA A 47 -15.22 -2.97 -12.51
N PRO A 48 -14.38 -3.35 -11.53
CA PRO A 48 -13.04 -2.80 -11.40
C PRO A 48 -12.20 -3.18 -12.62
N THR A 49 -11.44 -2.23 -13.16
CA THR A 49 -10.46 -2.48 -14.23
C THR A 49 -9.09 -2.84 -13.65
N LEU A 50 -8.85 -2.51 -12.39
CA LEU A 50 -7.60 -2.83 -11.72
C LEU A 50 -7.83 -3.28 -10.29
N ILE A 51 -7.27 -4.44 -9.96
CA ILE A 51 -7.12 -4.90 -8.58
C ILE A 51 -5.67 -4.64 -8.17
N VAL A 52 -5.48 -3.87 -7.10
CA VAL A 52 -4.16 -3.61 -6.51
C VAL A 52 -4.05 -4.33 -5.18
N VAL A 53 -3.05 -5.19 -5.03
CA VAL A 53 -2.83 -5.97 -3.82
C VAL A 53 -1.46 -5.63 -3.27
N ILE A 54 -1.45 -4.97 -2.12
CA ILE A 54 -0.24 -4.53 -1.43
C ILE A 54 0.01 -5.50 -0.29
N THR A 55 1.18 -6.13 -0.30
CA THR A 55 1.67 -6.92 0.83
C THR A 55 2.81 -6.15 1.47
N VAL A 56 2.68 -5.76 2.73
CA VAL A 56 3.79 -5.20 3.50
C VAL A 56 4.38 -6.34 4.33
N ASP A 57 5.59 -6.75 3.98
CA ASP A 57 6.30 -7.87 4.58
C ASP A 57 6.51 -7.58 6.08
N GLN A 58 6.12 -8.52 6.95
CA GLN A 58 6.22 -8.37 8.41
C GLN A 58 5.42 -7.20 9.03
N LEU A 59 4.36 -6.69 8.39
CA LEU A 59 3.54 -5.60 8.96
C LEU A 59 2.64 -6.07 10.11
N LEU A 60 2.79 -5.43 11.27
CA LEU A 60 1.96 -5.67 12.45
C LEU A 60 0.68 -4.81 12.41
N PRO A 61 -0.48 -5.36 12.81
CA PRO A 61 -1.72 -4.59 12.92
C PRO A 61 -1.63 -3.48 13.98
N GLU A 62 -0.82 -3.64 15.01
CA GLU A 62 -0.64 -2.68 16.11
C GLU A 62 -0.10 -1.33 15.62
N TYR A 63 0.67 -1.30 14.52
CA TYR A 63 1.24 -0.07 13.99
C TYR A 63 0.19 0.94 13.53
N PHE A 64 -1.00 0.49 13.12
CA PHE A 64 -2.09 1.39 12.74
C PHE A 64 -2.64 2.17 13.93
N GLN A 65 -2.63 1.58 15.13
CA GLN A 65 -3.05 2.23 16.36
C GLN A 65 -1.90 3.00 17.00
N ARG A 66 -0.73 2.36 17.12
CA ARG A 66 0.47 2.94 17.76
C ARG A 66 0.90 4.25 17.09
N TYR A 67 0.78 4.33 15.77
CA TYR A 67 1.24 5.49 14.99
C TYR A 67 0.09 6.30 14.35
N GLU A 68 -1.17 6.05 14.76
CA GLU A 68 -2.38 6.57 14.09
C GLU A 68 -2.30 8.07 13.74
N ALA A 69 -1.92 8.89 14.72
CA ALA A 69 -1.83 10.34 14.60
C ALA A 69 -0.76 10.82 13.60
N GLN A 70 0.22 9.97 13.29
CA GLN A 70 1.34 10.27 12.39
C GLN A 70 1.13 9.69 10.98
N LEU A 71 0.17 8.78 10.80
CA LEU A 71 -0.22 8.20 9.51
C LEU A 71 -1.11 9.16 8.71
N THR A 72 -0.51 10.04 7.91
CA THR A 72 -1.18 11.06 7.08
C THR A 72 -1.12 10.78 5.58
N GLY A 73 -0.58 9.62 5.19
CA GLY A 73 -0.42 9.15 3.82
C GLY A 73 -1.32 7.96 3.49
N GLY A 74 -0.76 6.97 2.79
CA GLY A 74 -1.47 5.86 2.19
C GLY A 74 -1.96 4.81 3.18
N LEU A 75 -1.18 4.44 4.20
CA LEU A 75 -1.63 3.51 5.23
C LEU A 75 -2.79 4.12 6.02
N GLY A 76 -2.63 5.38 6.46
CA GLY A 76 -3.67 6.10 7.18
C GLY A 76 -4.93 6.31 6.34
N ARG A 77 -4.79 6.58 5.03
CA ARG A 77 -5.92 6.70 4.09
C ARG A 77 -6.68 5.39 3.94
N LEU A 78 -5.99 4.27 3.74
CA LEU A 78 -6.61 2.95 3.60
C LEU A 78 -7.29 2.52 4.90
N TYR A 79 -6.66 2.75 6.05
CA TYR A 79 -7.20 2.39 7.36
C TYR A 79 -8.46 3.17 7.72
N ARG A 80 -8.50 4.49 7.46
CA ARG A 80 -9.66 5.33 7.80
C ARG A 80 -10.77 5.30 6.75
N GLY A 81 -10.43 5.07 5.48
CA GLY A 81 -11.37 5.14 4.35
C GLY A 81 -11.83 3.78 3.80
N GLY A 82 -11.23 2.68 4.24
CA GLY A 82 -11.48 1.33 3.73
C GLY A 82 -12.28 0.44 4.69
N ALA A 83 -12.53 -0.79 4.23
CA ALA A 83 -13.02 -1.86 5.11
C ALA A 83 -11.84 -2.48 5.86
N VAL A 84 -11.89 -2.46 7.20
CA VAL A 84 -10.80 -2.93 8.06
C VAL A 84 -11.19 -4.25 8.73
N PHE A 85 -10.35 -5.27 8.54
CA PHE A 85 -10.49 -6.58 9.18
C PHE A 85 -9.43 -6.73 10.26
N THR A 86 -9.81 -6.50 11.52
CA THR A 86 -8.89 -6.52 12.67
C THR A 86 -8.60 -7.93 13.22
N ASN A 87 -9.35 -8.94 12.75
CA ASN A 87 -9.17 -10.34 13.13
C ASN A 87 -8.85 -11.20 11.90
N ALA A 88 -7.82 -10.79 11.15
CA ALA A 88 -7.31 -11.52 9.98
C ALA A 88 -6.01 -12.24 10.35
N HIS A 89 -5.87 -13.49 9.91
CA HIS A 89 -4.75 -14.36 10.27
C HIS A 89 -4.12 -15.01 9.05
N GLN A 90 -2.79 -15.09 9.06
CA GLN A 90 -2.07 -16.12 8.30
C GLN A 90 -2.21 -17.42 9.08
N ASP A 91 -3.36 -18.07 8.94
CA ASP A 91 -3.84 -19.18 9.77
C ASP A 91 -3.16 -20.51 9.42
N HIS A 92 -1.82 -20.51 9.53
CA HIS A 92 -0.97 -21.65 9.31
C HIS A 92 0.29 -21.54 10.18
N ALA A 93 0.82 -22.69 10.63
CA ALA A 93 1.90 -22.70 11.62
C ALA A 93 3.23 -22.06 11.15
N THR A 94 3.54 -22.11 9.85
CA THR A 94 4.79 -21.53 9.32
C THR A 94 4.57 -20.11 8.82
N THR A 95 4.63 -19.13 9.73
CA THR A 95 4.49 -17.70 9.44
C THR A 95 5.79 -17.11 8.87
N GLU A 96 6.18 -17.61 7.70
CA GLU A 96 7.32 -17.12 6.92
C GLU A 96 6.84 -16.45 5.62
N THR A 97 7.71 -15.64 5.00
CA THR A 97 7.39 -14.88 3.79
C THR A 97 6.79 -15.71 2.65
N ALA A 98 7.41 -16.84 2.28
CA ALA A 98 6.96 -17.63 1.13
C ALA A 98 5.58 -18.29 1.36
N PRO A 99 5.33 -19.02 2.47
CA PRO A 99 4.00 -19.51 2.82
C PRO A 99 2.92 -18.43 2.82
N GLY A 100 3.20 -17.27 3.44
CA GLY A 100 2.25 -16.15 3.51
C GLY A 100 1.90 -15.62 2.12
N HIS A 101 2.90 -15.26 1.31
CA HIS A 101 2.69 -14.76 -0.06
C HIS A 101 1.97 -15.76 -0.97
N ALA A 102 2.25 -17.06 -0.82
CA ALA A 102 1.56 -18.10 -1.58
C ALA A 102 0.06 -18.18 -1.24
N SER A 103 -0.33 -17.81 -0.03
CA SER A 103 -1.71 -17.92 0.46
C SER A 103 -2.59 -16.74 0.02
N ILE A 104 -2.04 -15.51 -0.01
CA ILE A 104 -2.78 -14.25 -0.22
C ILE A 104 -3.66 -14.27 -1.49
N LEU A 105 -3.10 -14.60 -2.65
CA LEU A 105 -3.84 -14.60 -3.93
C LEU A 105 -4.27 -15.96 -4.42
N SER A 106 -3.92 -17.04 -3.71
CA SER A 106 -4.45 -18.37 -4.02
C SER A 106 -5.70 -18.71 -3.23
N GLY A 107 -5.90 -18.07 -2.06
CA GLY A 107 -6.93 -18.46 -1.11
C GLY A 107 -6.72 -19.87 -0.56
N ARG A 108 -5.46 -20.35 -0.53
CA ARG A 108 -5.10 -21.72 -0.12
C ARG A 108 -4.04 -21.67 0.96
N PHE A 109 -4.20 -22.51 1.97
CA PHE A 109 -3.17 -22.75 2.97
C PHE A 109 -1.87 -23.33 2.36
N PRO A 110 -0.72 -23.20 3.04
CA PRO A 110 0.56 -23.78 2.66
C PRO A 110 0.52 -25.26 2.24
N ARG A 111 -0.30 -26.08 2.94
CA ARG A 111 -0.54 -27.49 2.56
C ARG A 111 -1.12 -27.62 1.14
N GLY A 112 -1.98 -26.70 0.75
CA GLY A 112 -2.66 -26.66 -0.54
C GLY A 112 -1.85 -25.99 -1.66
N THR A 113 -0.96 -25.05 -1.33
CA THR A 113 -0.04 -24.41 -2.28
C THR A 113 1.25 -25.22 -2.47
N GLY A 114 1.59 -26.09 -1.52
CA GLY A 114 2.87 -26.82 -1.50
C GLY A 114 4.06 -25.96 -1.03
N ILE A 115 3.83 -24.69 -0.69
CA ILE A 115 4.86 -23.75 -0.23
C ILE A 115 4.76 -23.65 1.29
N VAL A 116 5.59 -24.41 2.00
CA VAL A 116 5.51 -24.58 3.46
C VAL A 116 6.65 -23.94 4.25
N ARG A 117 7.67 -23.41 3.56
CA ARG A 117 8.82 -22.67 4.12
C ARG A 117 9.59 -21.93 3.03
N ASN A 118 10.36 -20.93 3.40
CA ASN A 118 11.21 -20.09 2.54
C ASN A 118 12.24 -20.92 1.76
N SER A 119 12.95 -21.83 2.43
CA SER A 119 14.01 -22.66 1.81
C SER A 119 13.49 -23.62 0.74
N ALA A 120 12.19 -23.89 0.73
CA ALA A 120 11.50 -24.69 -0.28
C ALA A 120 10.41 -23.86 -0.99
N GLY A 121 10.63 -22.55 -1.12
CA GLY A 121 9.77 -21.65 -1.88
C GLY A 121 10.11 -21.70 -3.36
N VAL A 122 10.75 -20.64 -3.85
CA VAL A 122 10.90 -20.36 -5.29
C VAL A 122 12.27 -20.68 -5.87
N GLN A 123 13.29 -20.95 -5.06
CA GLN A 123 14.65 -21.19 -5.57
C GLN A 123 14.69 -22.39 -6.53
N ASP A 124 15.18 -22.15 -7.75
CA ASP A 124 15.17 -23.08 -8.87
C ASP A 124 16.38 -22.87 -9.79
N ALA A 125 17.33 -23.82 -9.77
CA ALA A 125 18.51 -23.76 -10.62
C ALA A 125 18.21 -23.91 -12.12
N GLN A 126 17.04 -24.43 -12.50
CA GLN A 126 16.62 -24.57 -13.90
C GLN A 126 16.04 -23.27 -14.48
N ALA A 127 15.80 -22.27 -13.64
CA ALA A 127 15.28 -20.96 -14.02
C ALA A 127 16.26 -19.83 -13.63
N PRO A 128 17.45 -19.73 -14.25
CA PRO A 128 18.43 -18.68 -13.95
C PRO A 128 17.86 -17.27 -14.10
N LEU A 129 18.45 -16.33 -13.36
CA LEU A 129 18.11 -14.90 -13.44
C LEU A 129 18.57 -14.28 -14.77
N ILE A 130 17.85 -13.26 -15.23
CA ILE A 130 18.17 -12.55 -16.47
C ILE A 130 18.87 -11.23 -16.16
N GLY A 131 20.07 -11.04 -16.70
CA GLY A 131 20.82 -9.79 -16.57
C GLY A 131 21.40 -9.54 -15.17
N ALA A 132 21.34 -10.51 -14.26
CA ALA A 132 21.91 -10.44 -12.91
C ALA A 132 22.49 -11.79 -12.48
N ARG A 133 23.39 -11.77 -11.49
CA ARG A 133 23.90 -12.99 -10.83
C ARG A 133 23.07 -13.29 -9.58
N GLY A 134 22.87 -14.57 -9.29
CA GLY A 134 22.14 -15.03 -8.11
C GLY A 134 21.51 -16.41 -8.33
N PRO A 135 20.87 -16.98 -7.30
CA PRO A 135 20.11 -18.21 -7.46
C PRO A 135 18.96 -17.99 -8.44
N GLY A 136 18.74 -18.95 -9.33
CA GLY A 136 17.55 -18.97 -10.17
C GLY A 136 16.27 -19.13 -9.33
N ALA A 137 15.13 -18.74 -9.89
CA ALA A 137 13.86 -18.76 -9.18
C ALA A 137 12.66 -19.00 -10.10
N SER A 138 11.73 -19.85 -9.67
CA SER A 138 10.47 -20.13 -10.37
C SER A 138 9.39 -20.64 -9.40
N PRO A 139 8.11 -20.65 -9.80
CA PRO A 139 7.02 -21.20 -8.99
C PRO A 139 6.91 -22.73 -9.13
N PHE A 140 7.98 -23.47 -9.47
CA PHE A 140 7.85 -24.88 -9.83
C PHE A 140 7.26 -25.76 -8.71
N ARG A 141 7.46 -25.38 -7.45
CA ARG A 141 6.90 -26.06 -6.26
C ARG A 141 5.46 -25.66 -5.95
N PHE A 142 5.00 -24.52 -6.47
CA PHE A 142 3.65 -24.02 -6.22
C PHE A 142 2.61 -24.92 -6.90
N ARG A 143 1.51 -25.17 -6.19
CA ARG A 143 0.37 -25.99 -6.60
C ARG A 143 -0.92 -25.19 -6.50
N GLY A 144 -1.83 -25.43 -7.44
CA GLY A 144 -3.10 -24.72 -7.53
C GLY A 144 -3.04 -23.52 -8.45
N SER A 145 -4.04 -22.66 -8.33
CA SER A 145 -4.24 -21.45 -9.11
C SER A 145 -4.35 -20.23 -8.21
N THR A 146 -4.15 -19.05 -8.78
CA THR A 146 -4.34 -17.77 -8.10
C THR A 146 -5.49 -16.97 -8.70
N LEU A 147 -5.84 -15.84 -8.08
CA LEU A 147 -6.78 -14.86 -8.59
C LEU A 147 -6.53 -14.54 -10.07
N THR A 148 -5.26 -14.38 -10.46
CA THR A 148 -4.86 -14.11 -11.84
C THR A 148 -5.28 -15.23 -12.80
N ASP A 149 -5.11 -16.50 -12.40
CA ASP A 149 -5.54 -17.64 -13.22
C ASP A 149 -7.07 -17.66 -13.36
N TRP A 150 -7.80 -17.33 -12.30
CA TRP A 150 -9.26 -17.31 -12.31
C TRP A 150 -9.82 -16.19 -13.19
N LEU A 151 -9.23 -14.98 -13.13
CA LEU A 151 -9.59 -13.89 -14.04
C LEU A 151 -9.31 -14.28 -15.49
N ARG A 152 -8.13 -14.86 -15.76
CA ARG A 152 -7.75 -15.27 -17.12
C ARG A 152 -8.60 -16.41 -17.68
N SER A 153 -9.16 -17.26 -16.83
CA SER A 153 -10.12 -18.29 -17.27
C SER A 153 -11.40 -17.71 -17.88
N ARG A 154 -11.77 -16.48 -17.50
CA ARG A 154 -12.93 -15.74 -18.04
C ARG A 154 -12.53 -14.73 -19.10
N THR A 155 -11.38 -14.08 -18.91
CA THR A 155 -10.85 -13.05 -19.80
C THR A 155 -9.38 -13.36 -20.10
N PRO A 156 -9.09 -14.13 -21.17
CA PRO A 156 -7.73 -14.59 -21.46
C PRO A 156 -6.67 -13.47 -21.59
N ASN A 157 -7.12 -12.26 -21.92
CA ASN A 157 -6.30 -11.06 -22.07
C ASN A 157 -5.95 -10.35 -20.76
N THR A 158 -6.54 -10.74 -19.61
CA THR A 158 -6.16 -10.20 -18.31
C THR A 158 -4.65 -10.31 -18.10
N ARG A 159 -4.05 -9.18 -17.79
CA ARG A 159 -2.63 -9.05 -17.47
C ARG A 159 -2.44 -8.99 -15.97
N ALA A 160 -1.31 -9.49 -15.52
CA ALA A 160 -0.86 -9.25 -14.16
C ALA A 160 0.60 -8.78 -14.12
N LEU A 161 0.88 -7.88 -13.17
CA LEU A 161 2.21 -7.46 -12.76
C LEU A 161 2.36 -7.72 -11.26
N SER A 162 3.46 -8.34 -10.88
CA SER A 162 3.86 -8.53 -9.49
C SER A 162 5.29 -8.07 -9.29
N VAL A 163 5.50 -7.18 -8.32
CA VAL A 163 6.81 -6.58 -8.05
C VAL A 163 7.15 -6.65 -6.58
N SER A 164 8.42 -6.89 -6.25
CA SER A 164 8.85 -7.02 -4.85
C SER A 164 10.33 -6.72 -4.64
N GLY A 165 10.72 -6.46 -3.39
CA GLY A 165 12.12 -6.52 -2.96
C GLY A 165 12.67 -7.96 -2.91
N LYS A 166 11.80 -8.98 -2.89
CA LYS A 166 12.15 -10.41 -2.78
C LYS A 166 11.56 -11.22 -3.93
N ASP A 167 12.30 -12.22 -4.42
CA ASP A 167 11.85 -13.16 -5.45
C ASP A 167 10.51 -13.84 -5.10
N ARG A 168 10.42 -14.43 -3.92
CA ARG A 168 9.21 -15.09 -3.39
C ARG A 168 8.02 -14.14 -3.28
N GLY A 169 8.26 -12.88 -2.95
CA GLY A 169 7.23 -11.84 -2.86
C GLY A 169 6.67 -11.43 -4.22
N ALA A 170 7.49 -11.49 -5.28
CA ALA A 170 7.03 -11.23 -6.64
C ALA A 170 6.39 -12.47 -7.30
N ILE A 171 6.93 -13.66 -7.07
CA ILE A 171 6.58 -14.88 -7.79
C ILE A 171 5.26 -15.50 -7.28
N LEU A 172 5.14 -15.67 -5.97
CA LEU A 172 4.07 -16.50 -5.39
C LEU A 172 2.66 -15.89 -5.51
N PRO A 173 2.45 -14.56 -5.48
CA PRO A 173 1.13 -13.98 -5.75
C PRO A 173 0.58 -14.33 -7.15
N LEU A 174 1.45 -14.60 -8.12
CA LEU A 174 1.05 -14.95 -9.49
C LEU A 174 1.04 -16.46 -9.76
N GLY A 175 1.45 -17.28 -8.80
CA GLY A 175 1.51 -18.73 -8.95
C GLY A 175 2.27 -19.14 -10.23
N ARG A 176 1.65 -20.01 -11.04
CA ARG A 176 2.25 -20.54 -12.28
C ARG A 176 1.77 -19.84 -13.55
N SER A 177 1.12 -18.69 -13.44
CA SER A 177 0.43 -18.01 -14.54
C SER A 177 1.35 -17.48 -15.66
N ARG A 178 2.69 -17.53 -15.45
CA ARG A 178 3.73 -16.95 -16.34
C ARG A 178 3.46 -15.48 -16.71
N GLN A 179 2.83 -14.74 -15.81
CA GLN A 179 2.62 -13.30 -15.93
C GLN A 179 3.88 -12.52 -15.51
N ASN A 180 3.79 -11.19 -15.44
CA ASN A 180 4.94 -10.33 -15.24
C ASN A 180 5.38 -10.32 -13.77
N ALA A 181 6.44 -11.05 -13.42
CA ALA A 181 7.03 -11.04 -12.08
C ALA A 181 8.45 -10.46 -12.10
N TYR A 182 8.70 -9.46 -11.27
CA TYR A 182 10.00 -8.80 -11.16
C TYR A 182 10.39 -8.55 -9.71
N TRP A 183 11.68 -8.71 -9.39
CA TRP A 183 12.18 -8.47 -8.05
C TRP A 183 13.54 -7.78 -8.05
N TYR A 184 13.82 -7.07 -6.96
CA TYR A 184 15.11 -6.45 -6.71
C TYR A 184 16.19 -7.50 -6.47
N VAL A 185 17.41 -7.23 -6.94
CA VAL A 185 18.60 -8.05 -6.64
C VAL A 185 19.76 -7.19 -6.15
N PRO A 186 20.70 -7.77 -5.38
CA PRO A 186 21.81 -7.02 -4.75
C PRO A 186 22.69 -6.22 -5.71
N SER A 187 22.67 -6.52 -7.02
CA SER A 187 23.35 -5.72 -8.05
C SER A 187 22.69 -4.37 -8.35
N GLY A 188 21.59 -4.02 -7.67
CA GLY A 188 20.97 -2.69 -7.77
C GLY A 188 19.93 -2.52 -8.87
N GLN A 189 19.35 -3.63 -9.32
CA GLN A 189 18.42 -3.65 -10.45
C GLN A 189 17.22 -4.56 -10.16
N PHE A 190 16.13 -4.36 -10.88
CA PHE A 190 15.06 -5.35 -10.96
C PHE A 190 15.35 -6.37 -12.05
N THR A 191 15.06 -7.64 -11.76
CA THR A 191 15.26 -8.76 -12.67
C THR A 191 14.03 -9.67 -12.73
N THR A 192 14.09 -10.69 -13.57
CA THR A 192 13.18 -11.84 -13.62
C THR A 192 14.01 -13.10 -13.93
N SER A 193 13.37 -14.25 -14.12
CA SER A 193 14.05 -15.50 -14.49
C SER A 193 13.62 -16.04 -15.85
N THR A 194 14.38 -17.01 -16.36
CA THR A 194 14.07 -17.72 -17.61
C THR A 194 12.78 -18.53 -17.58
N TYR A 195 12.15 -18.69 -16.41
CA TYR A 195 10.79 -19.23 -16.33
C TYR A 195 9.75 -18.30 -16.97
N TYR A 196 9.99 -16.98 -16.90
CA TYR A 196 9.05 -15.95 -17.35
C TYR A 196 9.37 -15.42 -18.75
N ARG A 197 10.64 -15.19 -19.06
CA ARG A 197 11.08 -14.52 -20.31
C ARG A 197 12.49 -14.95 -20.71
N ASP A 198 12.88 -14.70 -21.95
CA ASP A 198 14.26 -14.91 -22.40
C ASP A 198 15.14 -13.66 -22.18
N THR A 199 14.53 -12.47 -22.13
CA THR A 199 15.22 -11.19 -21.95
C THR A 199 14.41 -10.24 -21.05
N LEU A 200 15.09 -9.25 -20.44
CA LEU A 200 14.42 -8.16 -19.73
C LEU A 200 13.74 -7.23 -20.74
N PRO A 201 12.45 -6.87 -20.55
CA PRO A 201 11.77 -5.91 -21.41
C PRO A 201 12.45 -4.54 -21.42
N ALA A 202 12.22 -3.79 -22.50
CA ALA A 202 12.78 -2.45 -22.69
C ALA A 202 12.48 -1.50 -21.51
N TRP A 203 11.26 -1.54 -20.96
CA TRP A 203 10.88 -0.68 -19.82
C TRP A 203 11.64 -1.03 -18.53
N VAL A 204 11.95 -2.30 -18.31
CA VAL A 204 12.75 -2.76 -17.16
C VAL A 204 14.19 -2.28 -17.32
N ASN A 205 14.76 -2.43 -18.51
CA ASN A 205 16.10 -1.91 -18.82
C ASN A 205 16.16 -0.39 -18.66
N ALA A 206 15.15 0.34 -19.16
CA ALA A 206 15.05 1.79 -19.02
C ALA A 206 14.97 2.22 -17.54
N PHE A 207 14.18 1.52 -16.72
CA PHE A 207 14.13 1.79 -15.28
C PHE A 207 15.48 1.52 -14.61
N ASN A 208 16.09 0.35 -14.85
CA ASN A 208 17.37 -0.03 -14.26
C ASN A 208 18.50 0.94 -14.66
N ASN A 209 18.48 1.47 -15.89
CA ASN A 209 19.43 2.46 -16.37
C ASN A 209 19.37 3.80 -15.63
N ARG A 210 18.27 4.09 -14.89
CA ARG A 210 18.20 5.25 -13.98
C ARG A 210 19.17 5.10 -12.80
N LYS A 211 19.57 3.87 -12.45
CA LYS A 211 20.48 3.52 -11.36
C LYS A 211 20.07 4.16 -10.02
N LEU A 212 18.77 4.17 -9.71
CA LEU A 212 18.27 4.82 -8.49
C LEU A 212 18.94 4.28 -7.22
N PRO A 213 19.05 2.95 -7.02
CA PRO A 213 19.73 2.38 -5.85
C PRO A 213 21.18 2.89 -5.68
N ALA A 214 21.97 2.83 -6.76
CA ALA A 214 23.38 3.26 -6.72
C ALA A 214 23.54 4.76 -6.46
N LYS A 215 22.61 5.59 -6.93
CA LYS A 215 22.60 7.04 -6.66
C LYS A 215 22.31 7.41 -5.21
N MET A 216 21.83 6.46 -4.40
CA MET A 216 21.59 6.67 -2.97
C MET A 216 22.85 6.40 -2.12
N ALA A 217 23.96 5.96 -2.71
CA ALA A 217 25.19 5.70 -1.97
C ALA A 217 25.61 6.91 -1.12
N GLY A 218 25.98 6.67 0.14
CA GLY A 218 26.34 7.71 1.11
C GLY A 218 25.16 8.47 1.71
N ARG A 219 23.91 8.14 1.35
CA ARG A 219 22.72 8.79 1.92
C ARG A 219 22.52 8.36 3.37
N ALA A 220 22.26 9.34 4.24
CA ALA A 220 21.92 9.12 5.63
C ALA A 220 20.41 8.91 5.81
N TRP A 221 20.03 7.84 6.48
CA TRP A 221 18.70 7.68 7.04
C TRP A 221 18.67 8.38 8.40
N LYS A 222 17.86 9.45 8.45
CA LYS A 222 17.54 10.21 9.65
C LYS A 222 16.05 10.07 9.93
N PRO A 223 15.58 10.22 11.17
CA PRO A 223 14.14 10.24 11.46
C PRO A 223 13.41 11.26 10.58
N LEU A 224 12.23 10.87 10.09
CA LEU A 224 11.37 11.69 9.24
C LEU A 224 10.78 12.88 10.01
N LEU A 225 10.42 12.66 11.28
CA LEU A 225 9.89 13.68 12.18
C LEU A 225 10.96 14.14 13.17
N ALA A 226 10.62 15.13 14.00
CA ALA A 226 11.49 15.55 15.09
C ALA A 226 11.65 14.43 16.14
N GLU A 227 12.83 14.33 16.76
CA GLU A 227 13.17 13.32 17.77
C GLU A 227 12.10 13.13 18.87
N SER A 228 11.48 14.23 19.32
CA SER A 228 10.42 14.21 20.33
C SER A 228 9.14 13.49 19.90
N SER A 229 9.02 13.13 18.62
CA SER A 229 7.88 12.40 18.05
C SER A 229 8.03 10.89 18.16
N TYR A 230 9.19 10.41 18.63
CA TYR A 230 9.53 9.00 18.75
C TYR A 230 9.72 8.68 20.25
N PRO A 231 8.71 8.09 20.92
CA PRO A 231 8.83 7.73 22.33
C PRO A 231 9.79 6.57 22.58
N GLU A 232 10.12 5.78 21.55
CA GLU A 232 11.06 4.66 21.63
C GLU A 232 12.47 5.14 21.97
N THR A 233 13.20 4.36 22.76
CA THR A 233 14.65 4.55 22.94
C THR A 233 15.35 4.32 21.61
N ASP A 234 16.24 5.24 21.23
CA ASP A 234 17.05 5.09 20.01
C ASP A 234 18.10 3.98 20.18
N ALA A 235 18.97 4.10 21.19
CA ALA A 235 20.12 3.22 21.35
C ALA A 235 19.79 1.98 22.19
N VAL A 236 19.29 0.91 21.57
CA VAL A 236 19.01 -0.38 22.22
C VAL A 236 20.05 -1.43 21.82
N ALA A 237 20.88 -1.88 22.77
CA ALA A 237 22.04 -2.73 22.47
C ALA A 237 21.71 -4.12 21.88
N ALA A 238 20.47 -4.60 22.04
CA ALA A 238 20.02 -5.87 21.45
C ALA A 238 19.72 -5.74 19.94
N GLU A 239 19.53 -4.52 19.44
CA GLU A 239 19.23 -4.23 18.04
C GLU A 239 20.49 -4.29 17.17
N ALA A 240 20.31 -4.58 15.89
CA ALA A 240 21.35 -4.64 14.86
C ALA A 240 22.58 -5.48 15.25
N GLY A 241 22.35 -6.53 16.04
CA GLY A 241 23.42 -7.38 16.59
C GLY A 241 24.44 -6.60 17.43
N GLY A 242 24.03 -5.49 18.05
CA GLY A 242 24.87 -4.61 18.85
C GLY A 242 25.78 -3.69 18.05
N LYS A 243 25.47 -3.40 16.77
CA LYS A 243 26.25 -2.47 15.93
C LYS A 243 25.33 -1.53 15.16
N ASP A 244 25.67 -0.25 15.11
CA ASP A 244 24.91 0.74 14.31
C ASP A 244 23.41 0.76 14.71
N PHE A 245 23.11 0.62 16.00
CA PHE A 245 21.75 0.54 16.57
C PHE A 245 21.21 1.90 17.02
N SER A 246 21.68 3.00 16.44
CA SER A 246 21.20 4.34 16.79
C SER A 246 21.26 5.24 15.57
N PHE A 247 20.25 6.08 15.38
CA PHE A 247 20.27 7.04 14.29
C PHE A 247 21.46 8.02 14.37
N PRO A 248 21.99 8.49 13.21
CA PRO A 248 21.56 8.18 11.85
C PRO A 248 22.28 6.98 11.23
N HIS A 249 21.55 6.20 10.41
CA HIS A 249 22.10 5.05 9.67
C HIS A 249 22.65 5.47 8.31
N LEU A 250 23.90 5.14 8.01
CA LEU A 250 24.56 5.54 6.75
C LEU A 250 24.56 4.41 5.73
N LEU A 251 23.87 4.62 4.61
CA LEU A 251 24.05 3.75 3.45
C LEU A 251 25.50 3.91 2.95
N PRO A 252 26.23 2.82 2.67
CA PRO A 252 27.62 2.88 2.25
C PRO A 252 27.85 3.86 1.09
N ALA A 253 28.98 4.58 1.12
CA ALA A 253 29.39 5.45 0.02
C ALA A 253 29.82 4.68 -1.24
N ASP A 254 30.27 3.43 -1.08
CA ASP A 254 30.52 2.54 -2.22
C ASP A 254 29.19 2.10 -2.84
N SER A 255 28.99 2.43 -4.12
CA SER A 255 27.72 2.16 -4.80
C SER A 255 27.36 0.69 -4.88
N SER A 256 28.33 -0.23 -5.03
CA SER A 256 28.05 -1.67 -5.09
C SER A 256 27.57 -2.18 -3.73
N ARG A 257 28.21 -1.75 -2.65
CA ARG A 257 27.79 -2.07 -1.29
C ARG A 257 26.47 -1.39 -0.93
N ALA A 258 26.22 -0.17 -1.41
CA ALA A 258 24.97 0.54 -1.22
C ALA A 258 23.78 -0.23 -1.84
N THR A 259 23.93 -0.75 -3.07
CA THR A 259 22.85 -1.54 -3.68
C THR A 259 22.63 -2.87 -2.96
N GLN A 260 23.70 -3.49 -2.46
CA GLN A 260 23.58 -4.74 -1.70
C GLN A 260 22.84 -4.54 -0.36
N LEU A 261 23.09 -3.44 0.33
CA LEU A 261 22.52 -3.14 1.64
C LEU A 261 21.23 -2.30 1.61
N LEU A 262 20.82 -1.79 0.45
CA LEU A 262 19.58 -1.04 0.28
C LEU A 262 18.34 -1.72 0.89
N PRO A 263 18.20 -3.08 0.89
CA PRO A 263 17.05 -3.71 1.52
C PRO A 263 16.85 -3.38 3.00
N ASN A 264 17.92 -3.03 3.72
CA ASN A 264 17.87 -2.66 5.14
C ASN A 264 17.50 -1.17 5.35
N TYR A 265 17.04 -0.49 4.30
CA TYR A 265 16.71 0.93 4.33
C TYR A 265 15.31 1.19 3.74
N PRO A 266 14.58 2.22 4.22
CA PRO A 266 13.24 2.54 3.75
C PRO A 266 13.10 2.76 2.24
N TRP A 267 14.19 3.17 1.59
CA TRP A 267 14.18 3.53 0.17
C TRP A 267 14.00 2.32 -0.76
N LEU A 268 14.16 1.07 -0.30
CA LEU A 268 13.81 -0.10 -1.11
C LEU A 268 12.31 -0.09 -1.47
N ASP A 269 11.44 0.23 -0.52
CA ASP A 269 9.99 0.26 -0.76
C ASP A 269 9.61 1.43 -1.69
N GLU A 270 10.25 2.59 -1.54
CA GLU A 270 10.06 3.73 -2.47
C GLU A 270 10.43 3.35 -3.91
N VAL A 271 11.59 2.70 -4.09
CA VAL A 271 12.07 2.23 -5.39
C VAL A 271 11.16 1.13 -5.96
N THR A 272 10.62 0.26 -5.11
CA THR A 272 9.67 -0.79 -5.50
C THR A 272 8.33 -0.21 -5.97
N LEU A 273 7.80 0.80 -5.28
CA LEU A 273 6.58 1.51 -5.69
C LEU A 273 6.78 2.28 -7.00
N GLU A 274 7.93 2.93 -7.19
CA GLU A 274 8.27 3.56 -8.47
C GLU A 274 8.34 2.54 -9.60
N PHE A 275 8.93 1.36 -9.35
CA PHE A 275 9.01 0.28 -10.33
C PHE A 275 7.62 -0.27 -10.67
N ALA A 276 6.75 -0.43 -9.66
CA ALA A 276 5.35 -0.83 -9.84
C ALA A 276 4.61 0.12 -10.79
N LEU A 277 4.71 1.43 -10.56
CA LEU A 277 4.07 2.45 -11.41
C LEU A 277 4.64 2.46 -12.83
N ALA A 278 5.97 2.29 -12.98
CA ALA A 278 6.60 2.21 -14.29
C ALA A 278 6.12 0.97 -15.08
N GLY A 279 6.06 -0.19 -14.43
CA GLY A 279 5.56 -1.42 -15.03
C GLY A 279 4.08 -1.36 -15.37
N MET A 280 3.26 -0.83 -14.47
CA MET A 280 1.82 -0.65 -14.68
C MET A 280 1.55 0.23 -15.91
N ARG A 281 2.25 1.36 -16.05
CA ARG A 281 2.16 2.23 -17.24
C ARG A 281 2.63 1.51 -18.50
N SER A 282 3.74 0.79 -18.43
CA SER A 282 4.34 0.12 -19.59
C SER A 282 3.52 -1.06 -20.09
N LEU A 283 2.82 -1.75 -19.19
CA LEU A 283 1.90 -2.85 -19.49
C LEU A 283 0.47 -2.37 -19.71
N ASP A 284 0.23 -1.07 -19.53
CA ASP A 284 -1.05 -0.39 -19.60
C ASP A 284 -2.15 -1.04 -18.73
N LEU A 285 -1.81 -1.48 -17.52
CA LEU A 285 -2.75 -2.20 -16.66
C LEU A 285 -3.95 -1.32 -16.26
N GLY A 286 -5.16 -1.87 -16.35
CA GLY A 286 -6.39 -1.23 -15.90
C GLY A 286 -6.92 -0.09 -16.80
N SER A 287 -6.37 0.04 -18.01
CA SER A 287 -6.91 0.95 -19.04
C SER A 287 -8.07 0.33 -19.84
N ASP A 288 -8.09 -1.00 -19.94
CA ASP A 288 -9.10 -1.74 -20.68
C ASP A 288 -10.40 -1.92 -19.87
N ALA A 289 -11.46 -2.40 -20.54
CA ALA A 289 -12.73 -2.71 -19.88
C ALA A 289 -12.67 -3.92 -18.95
N HIS A 290 -11.65 -4.78 -19.09
CA HIS A 290 -11.46 -5.98 -18.27
C HIS A 290 -10.52 -5.71 -17.09
N THR A 291 -10.61 -6.58 -16.08
CA THR A 291 -9.82 -6.45 -14.85
C THR A 291 -8.40 -6.98 -15.04
N ASP A 292 -7.42 -6.14 -14.71
CA ASP A 292 -6.00 -6.48 -14.56
C ASP A 292 -5.61 -6.55 -13.07
N VAL A 293 -4.45 -7.17 -12.78
CA VAL A 293 -3.92 -7.31 -11.41
C VAL A 293 -2.55 -6.65 -11.26
N LEU A 294 -2.40 -5.83 -10.23
CA LEU A 294 -1.13 -5.29 -9.76
C LEU A 294 -0.86 -5.78 -8.33
N ALA A 295 0.07 -6.70 -8.17
CA ALA A 295 0.58 -7.13 -6.86
C ALA A 295 1.88 -6.39 -6.54
N VAL A 296 1.99 -5.82 -5.34
CA VAL A 296 3.17 -5.10 -4.87
C VAL A 296 3.52 -5.61 -3.49
N SER A 297 4.71 -6.20 -3.35
CA SER A 297 5.23 -6.67 -2.07
C SER A 297 6.36 -5.75 -1.61
N LEU A 298 6.17 -5.09 -0.48
CA LEU A 298 7.07 -4.10 0.10
C LEU A 298 7.86 -4.76 1.22
N SER A 299 9.16 -4.89 1.01
CA SER A 299 10.02 -5.82 1.76
C SER A 299 10.88 -5.13 2.82
N ALA A 300 11.03 -3.80 2.77
CA ALA A 300 11.96 -3.11 3.67
C ALA A 300 11.55 -3.24 5.14
N THR A 301 10.25 -3.27 5.43
CA THR A 301 9.72 -3.47 6.79
C THR A 301 10.22 -4.76 7.43
N ASP A 302 10.26 -5.89 6.71
CA ASP A 302 10.79 -7.15 7.23
C ASP A 302 12.31 -7.13 7.40
N TYR A 303 13.06 -6.55 6.46
CA TYR A 303 14.50 -6.42 6.60
C TYR A 303 14.89 -5.54 7.80
N ILE A 304 14.22 -4.41 7.97
CA ILE A 304 14.43 -3.49 9.09
C ILE A 304 13.96 -4.16 10.40
N GLY A 305 12.80 -4.82 10.40
CA GLY A 305 12.29 -5.50 11.59
C GLY A 305 13.15 -6.69 12.03
N HIS A 306 13.81 -7.39 11.11
CA HIS A 306 14.80 -8.40 11.44
C HIS A 306 16.07 -7.83 12.08
N GLU A 307 16.46 -6.62 11.71
CA GLU A 307 17.65 -5.96 12.23
C GLU A 307 17.38 -5.31 13.59
N TYR A 308 16.27 -4.57 13.73
CA TYR A 308 16.01 -3.72 14.90
C TYR A 308 14.83 -4.19 15.78
N GLY A 309 13.98 -5.10 15.29
CA GLY A 309 12.81 -5.56 16.03
C GLY A 309 11.57 -4.66 15.88
N PRO A 310 10.37 -5.16 16.24
CA PRO A 310 9.10 -4.47 15.98
C PRO A 310 8.84 -3.24 16.85
N ASP A 311 9.57 -3.11 17.96
CA ASP A 311 9.39 -2.02 18.93
C ASP A 311 10.39 -0.87 18.76
N SER A 312 11.28 -0.97 17.75
CA SER A 312 12.37 -0.03 17.56
C SER A 312 11.93 1.29 16.96
N ARG A 313 12.79 2.29 17.13
CA ARG A 313 12.62 3.61 16.51
C ARG A 313 12.70 3.55 14.98
N GLU A 314 13.52 2.65 14.43
CA GLU A 314 13.68 2.37 13.01
C GLU A 314 12.39 1.85 12.38
N ILE A 315 11.72 0.91 13.05
CA ILE A 315 10.43 0.40 12.58
C ILE A 315 9.37 1.50 12.62
N HIS A 316 9.31 2.29 13.70
CA HIS A 316 8.42 3.44 13.75
C HIS A 316 8.67 4.36 12.53
N ASP A 317 9.91 4.79 12.29
CA ASP A 317 10.24 5.67 11.17
C ASP A 317 9.96 5.03 9.79
N GLN A 318 10.26 3.74 9.63
CA GLN A 318 9.96 2.98 8.42
C GLN A 318 8.46 2.97 8.12
N ILE A 319 7.59 2.75 9.11
CA ILE A 319 6.14 2.76 8.90
C ILE A 319 5.64 4.15 8.49
N LEU A 320 6.17 5.23 9.08
CA LEU A 320 5.81 6.59 8.66
C LEU A 320 6.26 6.88 7.22
N ARG A 321 7.46 6.45 6.84
CA ARG A 321 7.98 6.62 5.47
C ARG A 321 7.18 5.82 4.46
N LEU A 322 6.89 4.57 4.78
CA LEU A 322 6.04 3.69 3.99
C LEU A 322 4.65 4.32 3.78
N ASP A 323 4.04 4.86 4.84
CA ASP A 323 2.77 5.58 4.75
C ASP A 323 2.85 6.75 3.76
N ARG A 324 3.88 7.60 3.86
CA ARG A 324 4.05 8.73 2.92
C ARG A 324 4.31 8.24 1.48
N ALA A 325 5.09 7.18 1.30
CA ALA A 325 5.38 6.61 -0.01
C ALA A 325 4.13 6.00 -0.65
N LEU A 326 3.34 5.25 0.12
CA LEU A 326 2.05 4.72 -0.33
C LEU A 326 1.04 5.82 -0.66
N GLY A 327 1.05 6.93 0.08
CA GLY A 327 0.22 8.09 -0.25
C GLY A 327 0.52 8.61 -1.66
N ARG A 328 1.81 8.83 -1.96
CA ARG A 328 2.26 9.25 -3.30
C ARG A 328 1.94 8.21 -4.38
N PHE A 329 2.08 6.93 -4.07
CA PHE A 329 1.75 5.84 -4.98
C PHE A 329 0.25 5.85 -5.34
N ILE A 330 -0.64 5.93 -4.34
CA ILE A 330 -2.10 5.98 -4.53
C ILE A 330 -2.49 7.24 -5.30
N ASP A 331 -1.95 8.41 -4.93
CA ASP A 331 -2.23 9.67 -5.64
C ASP A 331 -1.82 9.59 -7.11
N THR A 332 -0.63 9.04 -7.38
CA THR A 332 -0.15 8.84 -8.75
C THR A 332 -1.04 7.86 -9.51
N LEU A 333 -1.43 6.75 -8.88
CA LEU A 333 -2.32 5.76 -9.48
C LEU A 333 -3.67 6.37 -9.87
N TYR A 334 -4.30 7.13 -8.98
CA TYR A 334 -5.57 7.80 -9.23
C TYR A 334 -5.47 8.95 -10.23
N SER A 335 -4.27 9.52 -10.43
CA SER A 335 -4.05 10.53 -11.46
C SER A 335 -4.01 9.94 -12.88
N ILE A 336 -3.76 8.64 -13.03
CA ILE A 336 -3.57 7.97 -14.34
C ILE A 336 -4.59 6.87 -14.64
N ARG A 337 -5.48 6.55 -13.69
CA ARG A 337 -6.56 5.57 -13.80
C ARG A 337 -7.77 6.06 -13.04
N ASP A 338 -8.96 5.68 -13.50
CA ASP A 338 -10.20 6.02 -12.80
C ASP A 338 -10.26 5.34 -11.43
N SER A 339 -10.11 6.14 -10.37
CA SER A 339 -10.15 5.68 -8.98
C SER A 339 -11.45 4.93 -8.63
N ALA A 340 -12.57 5.24 -9.29
CA ALA A 340 -13.84 4.54 -9.06
C ALA A 340 -13.83 3.09 -9.58
N ARG A 341 -12.84 2.73 -10.40
CA ARG A 341 -12.68 1.40 -11.01
C ARG A 341 -11.48 0.64 -10.46
N ILE A 342 -10.90 1.10 -9.35
CA ILE A 342 -9.78 0.44 -8.68
C ILE A 342 -10.25 -0.12 -7.36
N VAL A 343 -10.00 -1.41 -7.15
CA VAL A 343 -10.11 -2.04 -5.82
C VAL A 343 -8.71 -2.27 -5.29
N MET A 344 -8.47 -1.85 -4.05
CA MET A 344 -7.19 -2.03 -3.38
C MET A 344 -7.35 -2.87 -2.11
N ALA A 345 -6.47 -3.83 -1.93
CA ALA A 345 -6.33 -4.61 -0.70
C ALA A 345 -4.91 -4.46 -0.16
N LEU A 346 -4.77 -4.30 1.16
CA LEU A 346 -3.49 -4.27 1.85
C LEU A 346 -3.49 -5.32 2.96
N THR A 347 -2.41 -6.09 3.06
CA THR A 347 -2.22 -7.14 4.07
C THR A 347 -0.73 -7.33 4.39
N ALA A 348 -0.43 -8.23 5.32
CA ALA A 348 0.91 -8.77 5.58
C ALA A 348 0.98 -10.26 5.21
N ASP A 349 2.18 -10.76 4.98
CA ASP A 349 2.49 -12.18 4.79
C ASP A 349 2.76 -12.93 6.11
N HIS A 350 3.13 -12.20 7.16
CA HIS A 350 3.21 -12.64 8.56
C HIS A 350 3.38 -11.44 9.50
N GLY A 351 3.32 -11.69 10.82
CA GLY A 351 3.77 -10.74 11.84
C GLY A 351 5.21 -11.02 12.28
N VAL A 352 5.60 -10.55 13.48
CA VAL A 352 6.88 -10.88 14.12
C VAL A 352 6.74 -10.83 15.64
N ALA A 353 7.64 -11.52 16.34
CA ALA A 353 7.75 -11.46 17.80
C ALA A 353 8.74 -10.36 18.23
N PRO A 354 8.60 -9.80 19.44
CA PRO A 354 9.61 -8.88 19.99
C PRO A 354 11.00 -9.50 20.04
N LEU A 355 12.04 -8.66 20.00
CA LEU A 355 13.40 -9.12 20.28
C LEU A 355 13.48 -9.64 21.72
N THR A 356 14.14 -10.79 21.90
CA THR A 356 14.45 -11.32 23.22
C THR A 356 15.72 -10.63 23.72
N GLY A 357 15.58 -9.71 24.67
CA GLY A 357 16.68 -8.97 25.29
C GLY A 357 16.56 -8.96 26.80
#